data_AF-S7XTB3-F1
#
_entry.id   AF-S7XTB3-F1
#
_cell.length_a   1.000
_cell.length_b   1.000
_cell.length_c   1.000
_cell.angle_alpha   90.00
_cell.angle_beta   90.00
_cell.angle_gamma   90.00
#
_symmetry.space_group_name_H-M   'P 1'
#
loop_
_entity.id
_entity.type
_entity.pdbx_description
1 polymer ?
#
loop_
_entity_poly.entity_id
_entity_poly.type
_entity_poly.pdbx_seq_one_letter_code
_entity_poly.pdbx_strand_id
1 'polypeptide(L)'
;MFGNSCAPLILSNTRIYNYAQFTTEIELIKRKYSDYSCTMNFDRNKGVKAKIVESKESNIHFEDVIESYFENKVRDMMDGMHKDMKNKILQNAKKEIKSLEKKESRKNNLKKKININSINYLQNWVKEQEAFKFNNPFLKLGSKFLEQFQDEKGFDNEKRFLESCFIDYIKTFLRENGKLVKELSLDDIKEFVKLKYDKEEFHIQAFEGRYPFAELYVLFRSGMEREIKEFLAEGILKHLDVEFDSLFTQYFRSGKVKIDKLYKIKEEDKFKVFFYKLMSNCDKGEGDWILTTFEDFLWYQLKNMKNQDIIEVNRLFNNVENDGCRLIVALLTKSYSKCYDILTTGKFTIVEIFFFAQLLCKVKTDNNFILDVVFVVAKEFTSTERKIMIIDSIKDKVENYKESVAEYIVKYSIFDIIGLNNRMCLLDIEIGKRVANILKKKKDRRILIQLYYLLDDEELIIDLLNESMSELILSNNYKKYYELEEIVEYFSNRSKGRGKEILNILRGFIMFLINPTDELLRRTMLFDESKFIYLEDVKLVVEKVIIIACKLIKSKREKELSKNIIKLCTYLYKGKECAREISECLIELI
;
A
#
# COMPACT_ATOMS: atom_id res chain seq x y z
N MET A 1 -38.85 30.62 70.88
CA MET A 1 -37.68 29.89 71.42
C MET A 1 -37.77 28.46 70.93
N PHE A 2 -36.73 28.01 70.22
CA PHE A 2 -36.47 26.63 69.73
C PHE A 2 -37.51 26.03 68.76
N GLY A 3 -37.15 25.27 67.72
CA GLY A 3 -35.85 24.72 67.37
C GLY A 3 -35.81 24.37 65.88
N ASN A 4 -34.62 24.52 65.33
CA ASN A 4 -34.26 24.32 63.93
C ASN A 4 -34.75 22.98 63.38
N SER A 5 -35.51 23.05 62.30
CA SER A 5 -35.80 21.94 61.41
C SER A 5 -34.48 21.41 60.81
N CYS A 6 -34.06 20.21 61.22
CA CYS A 6 -32.99 19.47 60.56
C CYS A 6 -33.41 19.17 59.11
N ALA A 7 -32.74 19.81 58.16
CA ALA A 7 -32.82 19.47 56.74
C ALA A 7 -32.26 18.04 56.50
N PRO A 8 -32.82 17.27 55.56
CA PRO A 8 -32.30 15.95 55.20
C PRO A 8 -30.88 16.06 54.63
N LEU A 9 -30.01 15.15 55.06
CA LEU A 9 -28.63 14.98 54.61
C LEU A 9 -28.60 14.55 53.13
N ILE A 10 -28.62 15.50 52.21
CA ILE A 10 -28.29 15.27 50.80
C ILE A 10 -26.77 15.49 50.66
N LEU A 11 -26.00 14.42 50.51
CA LEU A 11 -24.61 14.53 50.08
C LEU A 11 -24.58 15.01 48.63
N SER A 12 -23.87 16.10 48.36
CA SER A 12 -23.50 16.46 46.99
C SER A 12 -22.61 15.36 46.40
N ASN A 13 -22.74 15.08 45.10
CA ASN A 13 -21.94 14.07 44.39
C ASN A 13 -20.44 14.41 44.46
N THR A 14 -19.72 13.89 45.46
CA THR A 14 -18.27 14.09 45.59
C THR A 14 -17.54 12.91 44.94
N ARG A 15 -16.79 13.16 43.85
CA ARG A 15 -15.90 12.15 43.25
C ARG A 15 -14.77 11.82 44.24
N ILE A 16 -14.64 10.55 44.62
CA ILE A 16 -13.59 10.04 45.52
C ILE A 16 -12.44 9.51 44.65
N TYR A 17 -11.24 10.08 44.78
CA TYR A 17 -10.10 9.70 43.92
C TYR A 17 -9.15 8.68 44.58
N ASN A 18 -9.17 8.50 45.91
CA ASN A 18 -8.46 7.42 46.60
C ASN A 18 -9.00 7.15 48.02
N TYR A 19 -8.55 6.05 48.63
CA TYR A 19 -9.01 5.57 49.95
C TYR A 19 -8.71 6.55 51.09
N ALA A 20 -7.57 7.25 51.06
CA ALA A 20 -7.20 8.22 52.08
C ALA A 20 -8.13 9.46 52.07
N GLN A 21 -8.59 9.85 50.88
CA GLN A 21 -9.54 10.95 50.72
C GLN A 21 -10.93 10.59 51.25
N PHE A 22 -11.35 9.35 51.09
CA PHE A 22 -12.59 8.82 51.66
C PHE A 22 -12.56 8.80 53.19
N THR A 23 -11.49 8.28 53.82
CA THR A 23 -11.36 8.29 55.28
C THR A 23 -11.32 9.71 55.83
N THR A 24 -10.65 10.64 55.14
CA THR A 24 -10.61 12.05 55.55
C THR A 24 -11.98 12.71 55.48
N GLU A 25 -12.76 12.48 54.43
CA GLU A 25 -14.15 12.98 54.31
C GLU A 25 -15.06 12.38 55.40
N ILE A 26 -14.95 11.07 55.67
CA ILE A 26 -15.69 10.39 56.75
C ILE A 26 -15.30 10.98 58.12
N GLU A 27 -14.03 11.25 58.37
CA GLU A 27 -13.57 11.88 59.62
C GLU A 27 -14.01 13.33 59.75
N LEU A 28 -14.01 14.10 58.65
CA LEU A 28 -14.54 15.46 58.62
C LEU A 28 -16.04 15.48 58.89
N ILE A 29 -16.80 14.54 58.34
CA ILE A 29 -18.22 14.36 58.64
C ILE A 29 -18.39 13.96 60.12
N LYS A 30 -17.64 12.99 60.62
CA LYS A 30 -17.68 12.59 62.05
C LYS A 30 -17.35 13.75 62.99
N ARG A 31 -16.39 14.62 62.66
CA ARG A 31 -16.08 15.84 63.42
C ARG A 31 -17.16 16.91 63.28
N LYS A 32 -17.73 17.08 62.09
CA LYS A 32 -18.80 18.07 61.85
C LYS A 32 -20.08 17.72 62.61
N TYR A 33 -20.28 16.46 62.93
CA TYR A 33 -21.44 15.97 63.69
C TYR A 33 -21.06 15.37 65.05
N SER A 34 -19.85 15.63 65.57
CA SER A 34 -19.38 15.11 66.86
C SER A 34 -20.23 15.61 68.03
N ASP A 35 -20.81 16.80 67.91
CA ASP A 35 -21.68 17.40 68.93
C ASP A 35 -23.09 16.79 68.96
N TYR A 36 -23.41 15.90 68.02
CA TYR A 36 -24.67 15.17 67.94
C TYR A 36 -24.58 13.73 68.48
N SER A 37 -23.46 13.36 69.13
CA SER A 37 -23.35 12.06 69.82
C SER A 37 -24.06 12.12 71.17
N CYS A 38 -25.24 11.52 71.27
CA CYS A 38 -25.92 11.36 72.56
C CYS A 38 -25.31 10.18 73.34
N THR A 39 -24.40 10.48 74.26
CA THR A 39 -23.99 9.55 75.32
C THR A 39 -25.12 9.41 76.33
N MET A 40 -25.94 8.36 76.23
CA MET A 40 -26.91 8.02 77.28
C MET A 40 -26.35 6.92 78.18
N ASN A 41 -25.67 7.33 79.24
CA ASN A 41 -25.70 6.60 80.50
C ASN A 41 -26.70 7.35 81.38
N PHE A 42 -27.82 6.76 81.79
CA PHE A 42 -28.39 7.07 83.11
C PHE A 42 -29.38 5.99 83.58
N ASP A 43 -28.99 5.44 84.72
CA ASP A 43 -29.74 4.86 85.83
C ASP A 43 -31.02 4.05 85.60
N ARG A 44 -30.88 2.78 86.02
CA ARG A 44 -31.96 1.90 86.49
C ARG A 44 -32.60 2.52 87.74
N ASN A 45 -33.57 3.41 87.59
CA ASN A 45 -34.72 3.55 88.48
C ASN A 45 -35.59 4.74 88.03
N LYS A 46 -36.91 4.50 87.98
CA LYS A 46 -38.01 5.43 87.63
C LYS A 46 -38.32 5.50 86.14
N GLY A 47 -39.34 4.74 85.76
CA GLY A 47 -39.90 4.75 84.42
C GLY A 47 -40.77 5.98 84.15
N VAL A 48 -40.80 6.40 82.89
CA VAL A 48 -41.98 6.92 82.20
C VAL A 48 -41.87 6.49 80.74
N LYS A 49 -42.92 5.82 80.25
CA LYS A 49 -43.11 5.40 78.85
C LYS A 49 -43.30 6.63 77.95
N ALA A 50 -42.54 6.74 76.86
CA ALA A 50 -42.91 7.56 75.71
C ALA A 50 -42.73 6.72 74.42
N LYS A 51 -43.79 6.67 73.61
CA LYS A 51 -43.99 5.82 72.44
C LYS A 51 -42.87 6.00 71.39
N ILE A 52 -42.18 4.90 71.07
CA ILE A 52 -41.30 4.80 69.90
C ILE A 52 -42.21 4.60 68.67
N VAL A 53 -42.18 5.55 67.75
CA VAL A 53 -42.67 5.37 66.38
C VAL A 53 -41.56 4.63 65.63
N GLU A 54 -41.85 3.40 65.20
CA GLU A 54 -40.92 2.52 64.47
C GLU A 54 -40.44 3.20 63.16
N SER A 55 -39.15 3.49 63.07
CA SER A 55 -38.49 3.84 61.81
C SER A 55 -38.34 2.58 60.95
N LYS A 56 -38.88 2.60 59.73
CA LYS A 56 -38.60 1.56 58.72
C LYS A 56 -37.09 1.45 58.51
N GLU A 57 -36.51 0.35 58.98
CA GLU A 57 -35.17 -0.08 58.59
C GLU A 57 -35.16 -0.28 57.07
N SER A 58 -34.51 0.65 56.36
CA SER A 58 -34.10 0.40 54.99
C SER A 58 -32.82 -0.42 55.09
N ASN A 59 -32.94 -1.74 54.93
CA ASN A 59 -31.81 -2.63 54.82
C ASN A 59 -31.01 -2.24 53.58
N ILE A 60 -29.93 -1.48 53.77
CA ILE A 60 -28.89 -1.33 52.75
C ILE A 60 -28.18 -2.69 52.72
N HIS A 61 -28.53 -3.53 51.74
CA HIS A 61 -27.84 -4.79 51.53
C HIS A 61 -26.41 -4.49 51.06
N PHE A 62 -25.43 -4.92 51.85
CA PHE A 62 -24.02 -4.70 51.52
C PHE A 62 -23.63 -5.39 50.21
N GLU A 63 -24.31 -6.48 49.84
CA GLU A 63 -24.14 -7.12 48.53
C GLU A 63 -24.43 -6.16 47.38
N ASP A 64 -25.55 -5.41 47.41
CA ASP A 64 -25.93 -4.48 46.34
C ASP A 64 -24.91 -3.35 46.14
N VAL A 65 -24.32 -2.86 47.24
CA VAL A 65 -23.28 -1.82 47.21
C VAL A 65 -21.98 -2.37 46.61
N ILE A 66 -21.61 -3.59 46.97
CA ILE A 66 -20.42 -4.27 46.46
C ILE A 66 -20.60 -4.58 44.96
N GLU A 67 -21.74 -5.13 44.56
CA GLU A 67 -22.09 -5.40 43.16
C GLU A 67 -22.07 -4.13 42.32
N SER A 68 -22.70 -3.05 42.79
CA SER A 68 -22.71 -1.76 42.07
C SER A 68 -21.31 -1.15 41.94
N TYR A 69 -20.42 -1.32 42.93
CA TYR A 69 -19.02 -0.92 42.82
C TYR A 69 -18.27 -1.73 41.75
N PHE A 70 -18.43 -3.05 41.74
CA PHE A 70 -17.81 -3.91 40.73
C PHE A 70 -18.33 -3.61 39.32
N GLU A 71 -19.64 -3.42 39.14
CA GLU A 71 -20.23 -3.04 37.86
C GLU A 71 -19.67 -1.71 37.32
N ASN A 72 -19.54 -0.69 38.18
CA ASN A 72 -18.96 0.59 37.80
C ASN A 72 -17.46 0.44 37.43
N LYS A 73 -16.69 -0.36 38.19
CA LYS A 73 -15.29 -0.67 37.88
C LYS A 73 -15.13 -1.39 36.54
N VAL A 74 -16.02 -2.35 36.24
CA VAL A 74 -16.05 -3.05 34.95
C VAL A 74 -16.40 -2.08 33.82
N ARG A 75 -17.37 -1.19 34.03
CA ARG A 75 -17.75 -0.15 33.05
C ARG A 75 -16.59 0.80 32.75
N ASP A 76 -15.90 1.31 33.77
CA ASP A 76 -14.72 2.18 33.59
C ASP A 76 -13.60 1.46 32.82
N MET A 77 -13.40 0.17 33.09
CA MET A 77 -12.44 -0.65 32.34
C MET A 77 -12.87 -0.82 30.88
N MET A 78 -14.14 -1.12 30.61
CA MET A 78 -14.67 -1.22 29.24
C MET A 78 -14.57 0.11 28.48
N ASP A 79 -14.87 1.24 29.13
CA ASP A 79 -14.74 2.57 28.52
C ASP A 79 -13.26 2.92 28.23
N GLY A 80 -12.34 2.54 29.12
CA GLY A 80 -10.90 2.62 28.88
C GLY A 80 -10.47 1.79 27.67
N MET A 81 -10.90 0.53 27.59
CA MET A 81 -10.63 -0.35 26.45
C MET A 81 -11.23 0.18 25.14
N HIS A 82 -12.45 0.70 25.15
CA HIS A 82 -13.08 1.31 23.97
C HIS A 82 -12.31 2.55 23.49
N LYS A 83 -11.84 3.39 24.41
CA LYS A 83 -11.03 4.57 24.08
C LYS A 83 -9.70 4.16 23.45
N ASP A 84 -9.02 3.16 24.00
CA ASP A 84 -7.77 2.64 23.46
C ASP A 84 -7.95 1.96 22.10
N MET A 85 -9.04 1.21 21.92
CA MET A 85 -9.39 0.59 20.65
C MET A 85 -9.69 1.66 19.59
N LYS A 86 -10.46 2.69 19.93
CA LYS A 86 -10.75 3.84 19.06
C LYS A 86 -9.47 4.56 18.65
N ASN A 87 -8.54 4.78 19.59
CA ASN A 87 -7.24 5.38 19.31
C ASN A 87 -6.39 4.51 18.37
N LYS A 88 -6.35 3.20 18.58
CA LYS A 88 -5.66 2.25 17.69
C LYS A 88 -6.26 2.25 16.28
N ILE A 89 -7.58 2.20 16.15
CA ILE A 89 -8.28 2.27 14.86
C ILE A 89 -7.95 3.59 14.15
N LEU A 90 -8.03 4.73 14.85
CA LEU A 90 -7.72 6.03 14.29
C LEU A 90 -6.26 6.12 13.82
N GLN A 91 -5.32 5.58 14.60
CA GLN A 91 -3.91 5.52 14.22
C GLN A 91 -3.69 4.64 12.99
N ASN A 92 -4.34 3.48 12.92
CA ASN A 92 -4.25 2.58 11.77
C ASN A 92 -4.84 3.23 10.52
N ALA A 93 -6.04 3.81 10.62
CA ALA A 93 -6.67 4.54 9.53
C ALA A 93 -5.79 5.71 9.03
N LYS A 94 -5.21 6.50 9.94
CA LYS A 94 -4.27 7.58 9.58
C LYS A 94 -3.02 7.05 8.87
N LYS A 95 -2.46 5.94 9.31
CA LYS A 95 -1.31 5.29 8.63
C LYS A 95 -1.69 4.84 7.23
N GLU A 96 -2.87 4.24 7.08
CA GLU A 96 -3.37 3.73 5.81
C GLU A 96 -3.66 4.85 4.82
N ILE A 97 -4.35 5.92 5.25
CA ILE A 97 -4.59 7.14 4.44
C ILE A 97 -3.26 7.71 3.93
N LYS A 98 -2.28 7.93 4.82
CA LYS A 98 -0.95 8.42 4.41
C LYS A 98 -0.27 7.51 3.40
N SER A 99 -0.45 6.19 3.52
CA SER A 99 0.12 5.24 2.58
C SER A 99 -0.54 5.33 1.19
N LEU A 100 -1.86 5.56 1.14
CA LEU A 100 -2.62 5.74 -0.10
C LEU A 100 -2.26 7.06 -0.78
N GLU A 101 -2.23 8.16 -0.04
CA GLU A 101 -1.80 9.48 -0.52
C GLU A 101 -0.39 9.41 -1.13
N LYS A 102 0.52 8.67 -0.48
CA LYS A 102 1.88 8.47 -0.98
C LYS A 102 1.91 7.68 -2.28
N LYS A 103 1.12 6.60 -2.40
CA LYS A 103 0.98 5.84 -3.66
C LYS A 103 0.43 6.71 -4.79
N GLU A 104 -0.56 7.54 -4.50
CA GLU A 104 -1.17 8.44 -5.48
C GLU A 104 -0.19 9.55 -5.93
N SER A 105 0.54 10.14 -4.99
CA SER A 105 1.60 11.11 -5.29
C SER A 105 2.68 10.53 -6.20
N ARG A 106 3.18 9.31 -5.90
CA ARG A 106 4.14 8.58 -6.75
C ARG A 106 3.63 8.43 -8.19
N LYS A 107 2.39 7.97 -8.35
CA LYS A 107 1.74 7.80 -9.66
C LYS A 107 1.63 9.13 -10.41
N ASN A 108 1.25 10.20 -9.72
CA ASN A 108 1.14 11.53 -10.33
C ASN A 108 2.52 12.07 -10.75
N ASN A 109 3.57 11.80 -9.98
CA ASN A 109 4.94 12.18 -10.35
C ASN A 109 5.46 11.40 -11.56
N LEU A 110 5.18 10.10 -11.66
CA LEU A 110 5.50 9.32 -12.86
C LEU A 110 4.83 9.90 -14.10
N LYS A 111 3.54 10.25 -14.03
CA LYS A 111 2.83 10.90 -15.14
C LYS A 111 3.48 12.20 -15.59
N LYS A 112 3.90 13.05 -14.64
CA LYS A 112 4.58 14.32 -14.95
C LYS A 112 5.92 14.15 -15.67
N LYS A 113 6.54 12.97 -15.56
CA LYS A 113 7.83 12.65 -16.20
C LYS A 113 7.69 12.12 -17.63
N ILE A 114 6.47 11.81 -18.06
CA ILE A 114 6.22 11.36 -19.42
C ILE A 114 6.38 12.55 -20.37
N ASN A 115 7.16 12.33 -21.42
CA ASN A 115 7.24 13.24 -22.57
C ASN A 115 7.29 12.42 -23.86
N ILE A 116 6.95 13.06 -24.98
CA ILE A 116 6.86 12.42 -26.30
C ILE A 116 8.16 11.71 -26.68
N ASN A 117 9.32 12.32 -26.43
CA ASN A 117 10.62 11.73 -26.77
C ASN A 117 10.87 10.42 -26.02
N SER A 118 10.53 10.38 -24.72
CA SER A 118 10.67 9.18 -23.88
C SER A 118 9.72 8.07 -24.33
N ILE A 119 8.50 8.43 -24.73
CA ILE A 119 7.52 7.48 -25.26
C ILE A 119 8.00 6.92 -26.60
N ASN A 120 8.46 7.76 -27.52
CA ASN A 120 9.00 7.33 -28.81
C ASN A 120 10.20 6.39 -28.64
N TYR A 121 11.11 6.72 -27.71
CA TYR A 121 12.24 5.87 -27.38
C TYR A 121 11.79 4.49 -26.90
N LEU A 122 10.89 4.43 -25.90
CA LEU A 122 10.41 3.16 -25.36
C LEU A 122 9.60 2.36 -26.41
N GLN A 123 8.82 3.03 -27.27
CA GLN A 123 8.08 2.38 -28.36
C GLN A 123 8.98 1.73 -29.42
N ASN A 124 10.16 2.30 -29.67
CA ASN A 124 11.16 1.72 -30.57
C ASN A 124 11.94 0.61 -29.87
N TRP A 125 12.37 0.85 -28.63
CA TRP A 125 13.08 -0.13 -27.81
C TRP A 125 12.31 -1.44 -27.67
N VAL A 126 10.99 -1.37 -27.47
CA VAL A 126 10.15 -2.57 -27.37
C VAL A 126 10.25 -3.47 -28.62
N LYS A 127 10.54 -2.90 -29.81
CA LYS A 127 10.77 -3.66 -31.05
C LYS A 127 12.19 -4.19 -31.18
N GLU A 128 13.18 -3.34 -30.90
CA GLU A 128 14.60 -3.62 -31.19
C GLU A 128 15.31 -4.37 -30.05
N GLN A 129 14.78 -4.25 -28.83
CA GLN A 129 15.30 -4.85 -27.60
C GLN A 129 16.80 -4.62 -27.33
N GLU A 130 17.32 -3.47 -27.73
CA GLU A 130 18.71 -3.11 -27.47
C GLU A 130 18.99 -2.95 -25.97
N ALA A 131 20.24 -3.20 -25.58
CA ALA A 131 20.70 -3.02 -24.20
C ALA A 131 20.73 -1.53 -23.84
N PHE A 132 19.96 -1.16 -22.80
CA PHE A 132 19.92 0.22 -22.32
C PHE A 132 21.20 0.59 -21.57
N LYS A 133 21.75 1.77 -21.88
CA LYS A 133 22.91 2.33 -21.18
C LYS A 133 22.50 3.54 -20.35
N PHE A 134 22.70 3.46 -19.04
CA PHE A 134 22.45 4.59 -18.14
C PHE A 134 23.49 5.70 -18.36
N ASN A 135 23.00 6.90 -18.68
CA ASN A 135 23.83 8.10 -18.73
C ASN A 135 24.14 8.62 -17.32
N ASN A 136 23.22 8.44 -16.38
CA ASN A 136 23.43 8.82 -14.98
C ASN A 136 24.44 7.85 -14.31
N PRO A 137 25.57 8.34 -13.76
CA PRO A 137 26.61 7.49 -13.17
C PRO A 137 26.13 6.72 -11.94
N PHE A 138 25.21 7.29 -11.15
CA PHE A 138 24.63 6.60 -9.99
C PHE A 138 23.68 5.48 -10.42
N LEU A 139 22.84 5.71 -11.44
CA LEU A 139 22.00 4.63 -11.96
C LEU A 139 22.85 3.51 -12.58
N LYS A 140 23.95 3.86 -13.25
CA LYS A 140 24.92 2.88 -13.76
C LYS A 140 25.53 2.06 -12.62
N LEU A 141 25.98 2.71 -11.54
CA LEU A 141 26.50 2.03 -10.35
C LEU A 141 25.44 1.10 -9.73
N GLY A 142 24.22 1.60 -9.54
CA GLY A 142 23.10 0.83 -9.01
C GLY A 142 22.72 -0.35 -9.91
N SER A 143 22.79 -0.19 -11.24
CA SER A 143 22.53 -1.28 -12.18
C SER A 143 23.58 -2.39 -12.07
N LYS A 144 24.88 -2.04 -11.97
CA LYS A 144 25.97 -3.00 -11.76
C LYS A 144 25.75 -3.81 -10.47
N PHE A 145 25.33 -3.15 -9.39
CA PHE A 145 24.98 -3.83 -8.13
C PHE A 145 23.81 -4.80 -8.30
N LEU A 146 22.70 -4.33 -8.90
CA LEU A 146 21.49 -5.12 -9.10
C LEU A 146 21.70 -6.33 -10.03
N GLU A 147 22.59 -6.22 -11.02
CA GLU A 147 22.95 -7.32 -11.93
C GLU A 147 23.78 -8.40 -11.24
N GLN A 148 24.60 -8.02 -10.25
CA GLN A 148 25.47 -8.92 -9.48
C GLN A 148 24.85 -9.31 -8.13
N PHE A 149 23.59 -8.94 -7.89
CA PHE A 149 22.96 -9.07 -6.59
C PHE A 149 22.87 -10.53 -6.15
N GLN A 150 23.31 -10.79 -4.92
CA GLN A 150 23.14 -12.06 -4.21
C GLN A 150 22.39 -11.78 -2.91
N ASP A 151 21.28 -12.51 -2.68
CA ASP A 151 20.48 -12.33 -1.49
C ASP A 151 21.17 -12.96 -0.28
N GLU A 152 21.85 -12.11 0.50
CA GLU A 152 22.55 -12.50 1.71
C GLU A 152 21.93 -11.84 2.94
N LYS A 153 21.94 -12.57 4.06
CA LYS A 153 21.55 -12.02 5.36
C LYS A 153 22.55 -10.94 5.78
N GLY A 154 22.05 -9.79 6.22
CA GLY A 154 22.88 -8.64 6.59
C GLY A 154 23.21 -7.74 5.40
N PHE A 155 24.42 -7.17 5.39
CA PHE A 155 24.88 -6.18 4.40
C PHE A 155 26.19 -6.60 3.71
N ASP A 156 26.51 -7.90 3.71
CA ASP A 156 27.83 -8.36 3.28
C ASP A 156 28.00 -8.34 1.75
N ASN A 157 26.94 -8.60 0.99
CA ASN A 157 26.92 -8.37 -0.46
C ASN A 157 27.14 -6.89 -0.81
N GLU A 158 26.47 -5.98 -0.11
CA GLU A 158 26.60 -4.53 -0.31
C GLU A 158 28.01 -4.01 0.03
N LYS A 159 28.61 -4.52 1.11
CA LYS A 159 30.01 -4.20 1.46
C LYS A 159 30.96 -4.70 0.38
N ARG A 160 30.84 -5.96 -0.04
CA ARG A 160 31.70 -6.54 -1.09
C ARG A 160 31.58 -5.80 -2.41
N PHE A 161 30.38 -5.31 -2.76
CA PHE A 161 30.18 -4.47 -3.93
C PHE A 161 30.97 -3.16 -3.82
N LEU A 162 30.88 -2.45 -2.69
CA LEU A 162 31.63 -1.21 -2.48
C LEU A 162 33.15 -1.43 -2.36
N GLU A 163 33.57 -2.57 -1.83
CA GLU A 163 34.97 -3.03 -1.78
C GLU A 163 35.50 -3.28 -3.20
N SER A 164 34.75 -4.00 -4.05
CA SER A 164 35.09 -4.21 -5.46
C SER A 164 35.14 -2.91 -6.26
N CYS A 165 34.22 -1.97 -6.02
CA CYS A 165 34.26 -0.66 -6.67
C CYS A 165 35.52 0.13 -6.30
N PHE A 166 36.00 -0.01 -5.07
CA PHE A 166 37.24 0.63 -4.62
C PHE A 166 38.47 -0.02 -5.27
N ILE A 167 38.49 -1.35 -5.43
CA ILE A 167 39.55 -2.04 -6.19
C ILE A 167 39.59 -1.55 -7.64
N ASP A 168 38.44 -1.43 -8.30
CA ASP A 168 38.35 -0.91 -9.67
C ASP A 168 38.90 0.53 -9.76
N TYR A 169 38.63 1.37 -8.76
CA TYR A 169 39.20 2.70 -8.64
C TYR A 169 40.73 2.67 -8.51
N ILE A 170 41.30 1.85 -7.61
CA ILE A 170 42.75 1.72 -7.45
C ILE A 170 43.42 1.32 -8.76
N LYS A 171 42.89 0.31 -9.46
CA LYS A 171 43.42 -0.16 -10.75
C LYS A 171 43.38 0.94 -11.81
N THR A 172 42.32 1.75 -11.82
CA THR A 172 42.18 2.88 -12.74
C THR A 172 43.19 3.97 -12.41
N PHE A 173 43.32 4.34 -11.14
CA PHE A 173 44.28 5.33 -10.66
C PHE A 173 45.72 4.95 -11.00
N LEU A 174 46.13 3.70 -10.74
CA LEU A 174 47.46 3.23 -11.07
C LEU A 174 47.73 3.23 -12.58
N ARG A 175 46.71 2.90 -13.39
CA ARG A 175 46.81 2.96 -14.86
C ARG A 175 47.00 4.38 -15.37
N GLU A 176 46.26 5.33 -14.82
CA GLU A 176 46.42 6.77 -15.13
C GLU A 176 47.81 7.29 -14.74
N ASN A 177 48.43 6.67 -13.72
CA ASN A 177 49.81 6.93 -13.30
C ASN A 177 50.86 6.02 -13.98
N GLY A 178 50.49 5.35 -15.09
CA GLY A 178 51.44 4.65 -15.96
C GLY A 178 51.66 3.15 -15.66
N LYS A 179 50.94 2.56 -14.70
CA LYS A 179 51.06 1.14 -14.34
C LYS A 179 49.84 0.33 -14.76
N LEU A 180 50.03 -0.63 -15.68
CA LEU A 180 48.94 -1.50 -16.13
C LEU A 180 48.70 -2.65 -15.14
N VAL A 181 47.70 -2.51 -14.28
CA VAL A 181 47.33 -3.52 -13.28
C VAL A 181 46.12 -4.33 -13.74
N LYS A 182 46.28 -5.66 -13.85
CA LYS A 182 45.17 -6.61 -14.12
C LYS A 182 44.55 -7.12 -12.83
N GLU A 183 45.38 -7.63 -11.92
CA GLU A 183 45.02 -8.08 -10.57
C GLU A 183 45.84 -7.28 -9.56
N LEU A 184 45.23 -6.93 -8.43
CA LEU A 184 45.85 -6.07 -7.43
C LEU A 184 46.79 -6.89 -6.54
N SER A 185 48.07 -6.57 -6.53
CA SER A 185 49.07 -7.16 -5.63
C SER A 185 49.34 -6.27 -4.42
N LEU A 186 50.04 -6.80 -3.40
CA LEU A 186 50.51 -6.01 -2.25
C LEU A 186 51.42 -4.85 -2.67
N ASP A 187 52.25 -5.04 -3.70
CA ASP A 187 53.14 -3.99 -4.18
C ASP A 187 52.38 -2.87 -4.92
N ASP A 188 51.28 -3.21 -5.60
CA ASP A 188 50.37 -2.21 -6.17
C ASP A 188 49.73 -1.34 -5.09
N ILE A 189 49.39 -1.93 -3.93
CA ILE A 189 48.84 -1.19 -2.79
C ILE A 189 49.88 -0.26 -2.19
N LYS A 190 51.12 -0.73 -1.98
CA LYS A 190 52.22 0.09 -1.47
C LYS A 190 52.47 1.31 -2.36
N GLU A 191 52.47 1.09 -3.68
CA GLU A 191 52.64 2.16 -4.66
C GLU A 191 51.46 3.12 -4.69
N PHE A 192 50.23 2.60 -4.73
CA PHE A 192 49.01 3.40 -4.68
C PHE A 192 48.97 4.30 -3.45
N VAL A 193 49.29 3.77 -2.28
CA VAL A 193 49.29 4.52 -1.02
C VAL A 193 50.28 5.68 -1.05
N LYS A 194 51.49 5.44 -1.59
CA LYS A 194 52.52 6.48 -1.75
C LYS A 194 52.14 7.57 -2.73
N LEU A 195 51.43 7.21 -3.81
CA LEU A 195 50.99 8.17 -4.83
C LEU A 195 49.75 8.95 -4.39
N LYS A 196 48.82 8.32 -3.67
CA LYS A 196 47.53 8.92 -3.30
C LYS A 196 47.61 9.81 -2.08
N TYR A 197 48.34 9.39 -1.04
CA TYR A 197 48.29 10.03 0.26
C TYR A 197 49.57 10.81 0.55
N ASP A 198 49.40 12.11 0.79
CA ASP A 198 50.50 12.96 1.21
C ASP A 198 50.94 12.63 2.64
N LYS A 199 52.25 12.52 2.85
CA LYS A 199 52.81 12.10 4.14
C LYS A 199 52.57 13.14 5.23
N GLU A 200 52.70 14.43 4.90
CA GLU A 200 52.61 15.52 5.87
C GLU A 200 51.16 15.83 6.22
N GLU A 201 50.28 15.86 5.20
CA GLU A 201 48.84 16.11 5.37
C GLU A 201 48.19 15.06 6.28
N PHE A 202 48.58 13.80 6.15
CA PHE A 202 47.98 12.68 6.90
C PHE A 202 48.80 12.25 8.14
N HIS A 203 49.91 12.92 8.44
CA HIS A 203 50.86 12.56 9.50
C HIS A 203 51.28 11.09 9.44
N ILE A 204 51.53 10.58 8.23
CA ILE A 204 51.73 9.14 8.00
C ILE A 204 53.03 8.65 8.64
N GLN A 205 52.92 7.61 9.47
CA GLN A 205 54.06 6.92 10.04
C GLN A 205 54.71 6.01 8.99
N ALA A 206 56.00 6.23 8.75
CA ALA A 206 56.79 5.47 7.81
C ALA A 206 57.69 4.45 8.53
N PHE A 207 57.74 3.22 8.01
CA PHE A 207 58.63 2.16 8.50
C PHE A 207 59.31 1.52 7.29
N GLU A 208 60.64 1.53 7.23
CA GLU A 208 61.42 0.95 6.11
C GLU A 208 60.93 1.39 4.72
N GLY A 209 60.54 2.67 4.59
CA GLY A 209 60.03 3.23 3.33
C GLY A 209 58.62 2.76 2.94
N ARG A 210 57.89 2.06 3.83
CA ARG A 210 56.47 1.69 3.72
C ARG A 210 55.60 2.63 4.55
N TYR A 211 54.29 2.67 4.26
CA TYR A 211 53.28 3.43 5.00
C TYR A 211 52.25 2.48 5.63
N PRO A 212 52.60 1.77 6.72
CA PRO A 212 51.90 0.54 7.12
C PRO A 212 50.43 0.73 7.51
N PHE A 213 50.07 1.83 8.19
CA PHE A 213 48.68 2.09 8.57
C PHE A 213 47.80 2.46 7.36
N ALA A 214 48.36 3.19 6.38
CA ALA A 214 47.67 3.51 5.14
C ALA A 214 47.54 2.27 4.22
N GLU A 215 48.56 1.42 4.15
CA GLU A 215 48.50 0.10 3.49
C GLU A 215 47.41 -0.77 4.11
N LEU A 216 47.37 -0.86 5.44
CA LEU A 216 46.33 -1.58 6.17
C LEU A 216 44.93 -1.02 5.88
N TYR A 217 44.77 0.31 5.83
CA TYR A 217 43.51 0.94 5.47
C TYR A 217 43.04 0.54 4.07
N VAL A 218 43.92 0.61 3.06
CA VAL A 218 43.57 0.25 1.68
C VAL A 218 43.21 -1.23 1.57
N LEU A 219 43.96 -2.12 2.23
CA LEU A 219 43.65 -3.55 2.30
C LEU A 219 42.28 -3.80 2.95
N PHE A 220 42.02 -3.15 4.08
CA PHE A 220 40.77 -3.27 4.82
C PHE A 220 39.56 -2.73 4.06
N ARG A 221 39.71 -1.56 3.41
CA ARG A 221 38.70 -0.93 2.55
C ARG A 221 38.40 -1.72 1.27
N SER A 222 39.36 -2.55 0.83
CA SER A 222 39.23 -3.42 -0.34
C SER A 222 38.71 -4.82 0.00
N GLY A 223 38.46 -5.13 1.28
CA GLY A 223 37.99 -6.45 1.71
C GLY A 223 39.02 -7.58 1.52
N MET A 224 40.32 -7.23 1.41
CA MET A 224 41.41 -8.18 1.14
C MET A 224 41.84 -8.91 2.41
N GLU A 225 40.94 -9.72 2.98
CA GLU A 225 41.12 -10.33 4.31
C GLU A 225 42.32 -11.27 4.40
N ARG A 226 42.67 -11.97 3.32
CA ARG A 226 43.82 -12.87 3.28
C ARG A 226 45.12 -12.05 3.42
N GLU A 227 45.23 -11.00 2.63
CA GLU A 227 46.37 -10.11 2.59
C GLU A 227 46.54 -9.34 3.90
N ILE A 228 45.44 -9.01 4.59
CA ILE A 228 45.51 -8.46 5.97
C ILE A 228 46.10 -9.47 6.94
N LYS A 229 45.72 -10.76 6.86
CA LYS A 229 46.29 -11.80 7.74
C LYS A 229 47.79 -11.97 7.50
N GLU A 230 48.21 -11.94 6.24
CA GLU A 230 49.62 -11.98 5.86
C GLU A 230 50.36 -10.75 6.38
N PHE A 231 49.80 -9.54 6.19
CA PHE A 231 50.34 -8.29 6.69
C PHE A 231 50.51 -8.26 8.23
N LEU A 232 49.53 -8.79 8.98
CA LEU A 232 49.62 -8.91 10.43
C LEU A 232 50.67 -9.97 10.87
N ALA A 233 50.85 -11.02 10.07
CA ALA A 233 51.86 -12.05 10.35
C ALA A 233 53.30 -11.55 10.13
N GLU A 234 53.52 -10.59 9.22
CA GLU A 234 54.81 -9.90 9.04
C GLU A 234 55.28 -9.17 10.31
N GLY A 235 54.36 -8.80 11.21
CA GLY A 235 54.70 -8.19 12.50
C GLY A 235 55.12 -6.72 12.44
N ILE A 236 55.02 -6.06 11.28
CA ILE A 236 55.42 -4.65 11.08
C ILE A 236 54.69 -3.71 12.05
N LEU A 237 53.39 -3.94 12.28
CA LEU A 237 52.63 -3.11 13.21
C LEU A 237 53.10 -3.26 14.67
N LYS A 238 53.63 -4.42 15.08
CA LYS A 238 54.19 -4.62 16.43
C LYS A 238 55.42 -3.76 16.67
N HIS A 239 56.20 -3.50 15.62
CA HIS A 239 57.37 -2.63 15.70
C HIS A 239 56.99 -1.15 15.82
N LEU A 240 55.84 -0.76 15.29
CA LEU A 240 55.33 0.61 15.35
C LEU A 240 54.51 0.87 16.63
N ASP A 241 53.58 -0.03 16.94
CA ASP A 241 52.68 0.07 18.09
C ASP A 241 52.14 -1.32 18.48
N VAL A 242 52.72 -1.89 19.55
CA VAL A 242 52.35 -3.21 20.10
C VAL A 242 50.90 -3.26 20.58
N GLU A 243 50.42 -2.17 21.16
CA GLU A 243 49.04 -2.10 21.69
C GLU A 243 48.04 -2.07 20.53
N PHE A 244 48.30 -1.26 19.51
CA PHE A 244 47.48 -1.23 18.29
C PHE A 244 47.42 -2.61 17.63
N ASP A 245 48.56 -3.26 17.39
CA ASP A 245 48.61 -4.57 16.72
C ASP A 245 47.75 -5.62 17.46
N SER A 246 47.87 -5.66 18.78
CA SER A 246 47.09 -6.56 19.63
C SER A 246 45.59 -6.28 19.51
N LEU A 247 45.18 -5.01 19.66
CA LEU A 247 43.78 -4.58 19.61
C LEU A 247 43.16 -4.82 18.23
N PHE A 248 43.88 -4.47 17.16
CA PHE A 248 43.41 -4.65 15.79
C PHE A 248 43.34 -6.12 15.41
N THR A 249 44.33 -6.93 15.80
CA THR A 249 44.29 -8.39 15.58
C THR A 249 43.10 -9.03 16.30
N GLN A 250 42.80 -8.61 17.53
CA GLN A 250 41.63 -9.08 18.27
C GLN A 250 40.32 -8.64 17.60
N TYR A 251 40.22 -7.37 17.20
CA TYR A 251 39.07 -6.83 16.49
C TYR A 251 38.84 -7.55 15.16
N PHE A 252 39.88 -7.76 14.36
CA PHE A 252 39.78 -8.41 13.06
C PHE A 252 39.29 -9.87 13.17
N ARG A 253 39.66 -10.58 14.24
CA ARG A 253 39.22 -11.96 14.49
C ARG A 253 37.80 -12.06 15.04
N SER A 254 37.39 -11.15 15.91
CA SER A 254 36.18 -11.31 16.74
C SER A 254 35.10 -10.24 16.50
N GLY A 255 35.43 -9.17 15.79
CA GLY A 255 34.59 -8.00 15.57
C GLY A 255 34.32 -7.16 16.82
N LYS A 256 34.96 -7.48 17.96
CA LYS A 256 34.76 -6.79 19.23
C LYS A 256 36.08 -6.64 19.98
N VAL A 257 36.35 -5.44 20.45
CA VAL A 257 37.47 -5.17 21.35
C VAL A 257 37.04 -4.14 22.39
N LYS A 258 37.58 -4.24 23.60
CA LYS A 258 37.40 -3.20 24.63
C LYS A 258 38.60 -2.28 24.56
N ILE A 259 38.33 -0.98 24.44
CA ILE A 259 39.36 0.05 24.43
C ILE A 259 39.13 0.94 25.64
N ASP A 260 40.03 0.88 26.61
CA ASP A 260 39.89 1.57 27.90
C ASP A 260 40.25 3.07 27.82
N LYS A 261 40.85 3.52 26.72
CA LYS A 261 41.26 4.90 26.50
C LYS A 261 40.70 5.46 25.19
N LEU A 262 39.93 6.54 25.29
CA LEU A 262 39.61 7.40 24.15
C LEU A 262 40.87 8.20 23.78
N TYR A 263 41.57 7.77 22.74
CA TYR A 263 42.75 8.47 22.24
C TYR A 263 42.34 9.84 21.68
N LYS A 264 42.73 10.92 22.37
CA LYS A 264 42.66 12.29 21.85
C LYS A 264 43.88 12.54 20.98
N ILE A 265 43.71 12.52 19.67
CA ILE A 265 44.82 12.61 18.74
C ILE A 265 44.63 13.81 17.82
N LYS A 266 45.55 14.78 17.92
CA LYS A 266 45.73 15.84 16.91
C LYS A 266 47.00 15.65 16.07
N GLU A 267 47.96 14.82 16.51
CA GLU A 267 49.30 14.71 15.89
C GLU A 267 49.73 13.25 15.58
N GLU A 268 48.85 12.25 15.66
CA GLU A 268 49.20 10.89 15.18
C GLU A 268 48.68 10.63 13.77
N ASP A 269 49.23 9.57 13.17
CA ASP A 269 48.83 9.01 11.88
C ASP A 269 47.31 8.89 11.78
N LYS A 270 46.71 9.62 10.83
CA LYS A 270 45.26 9.69 10.69
C LYS A 270 44.65 8.30 10.44
N PHE A 271 45.36 7.37 9.79
CA PHE A 271 44.86 6.02 9.50
C PHE A 271 44.82 5.16 10.76
N LYS A 272 45.82 5.31 11.63
CA LYS A 272 45.82 4.71 12.96
C LYS A 272 44.64 5.24 13.80
N VAL A 273 44.40 6.55 13.80
CA VAL A 273 43.24 7.16 14.47
C VAL A 273 41.93 6.58 13.96
N PHE A 274 41.77 6.48 12.64
CA PHE A 274 40.59 5.91 12.01
C PHE A 274 40.30 4.50 12.52
N PHE A 275 41.31 3.63 12.58
CA PHE A 275 41.13 2.27 13.09
C PHE A 275 40.77 2.24 14.58
N TYR A 276 41.36 3.10 15.42
CA TYR A 276 40.93 3.20 16.81
C TYR A 276 39.47 3.63 16.95
N LYS A 277 39.01 4.59 16.14
CA LYS A 277 37.60 5.00 16.11
C LYS A 277 36.68 3.84 15.70
N LEU A 278 37.07 3.11 14.65
CA LEU A 278 36.34 1.94 14.17
C LEU A 278 36.25 0.84 15.24
N MET A 279 37.35 0.53 15.90
CA MET A 279 37.42 -0.52 16.92
C MET A 279 36.68 -0.16 18.21
N SER A 280 36.74 1.12 18.62
CA SER A 280 36.09 1.62 19.84
C SER A 280 34.59 1.87 19.71
N ASN A 281 34.06 1.93 18.48
CA ASN A 281 32.69 2.37 18.17
C ASN A 281 32.36 3.76 18.75
N CYS A 282 33.37 4.61 19.02
CA CYS A 282 33.17 5.89 19.68
C CYS A 282 32.80 7.03 18.73
N ASP A 283 32.89 6.84 17.41
CA ASP A 283 32.64 7.89 16.42
C ASP A 283 31.73 7.41 15.28
N LYS A 284 30.73 8.22 14.93
CA LYS A 284 29.79 7.98 13.83
C LYS A 284 30.39 8.36 12.46
N GLY A 285 31.67 8.71 12.42
CA GLY A 285 32.40 9.08 11.20
C GLY A 285 32.30 10.56 10.83
N GLU A 286 31.87 11.42 11.76
CA GLU A 286 31.82 12.87 11.51
C GLU A 286 33.25 13.46 11.56
N GLY A 287 33.72 14.01 10.45
CA GLY A 287 35.02 14.71 10.37
C GLY A 287 36.24 13.80 10.16
N ASP A 288 36.06 12.57 9.69
CA ASP A 288 37.19 11.69 9.33
C ASP A 288 37.77 12.04 7.96
N TRP A 289 38.94 12.65 7.95
CA TRP A 289 39.70 13.11 6.77
C TRP A 289 40.06 12.01 5.77
N ILE A 290 39.96 10.74 6.15
CA ILE A 290 40.29 9.58 5.30
C ILE A 290 39.11 9.14 4.46
N LEU A 291 37.88 9.40 4.90
CA LEU A 291 36.67 9.06 4.16
C LEU A 291 36.42 10.13 3.09
N THR A 292 37.16 10.01 1.98
CA THR A 292 37.23 11.05 0.94
C THR A 292 36.05 11.07 -0.03
N THR A 293 35.27 9.98 -0.11
CA THR A 293 34.16 9.82 -1.06
C THR A 293 32.86 9.44 -0.36
N PHE A 294 31.74 9.60 -1.06
CA PHE A 294 30.44 9.17 -0.52
C PHE A 294 30.39 7.64 -0.37
N GLU A 295 31.03 6.90 -1.28
CA GLU A 295 31.11 5.44 -1.25
C GLU A 295 31.91 4.97 -0.03
N ASP A 296 33.02 5.65 0.28
CA ASP A 296 33.83 5.35 1.47
C ASP A 296 33.04 5.59 2.75
N PHE A 297 32.33 6.71 2.82
CA PHE A 297 31.47 7.01 3.95
C PHE A 297 30.32 5.99 4.08
N LEU A 298 29.65 5.64 2.99
CA LEU A 298 28.58 4.64 3.01
C LEU A 298 29.10 3.25 3.39
N TRP A 299 30.24 2.82 2.84
CA TRP A 299 30.89 1.56 3.21
C TRP A 299 31.22 1.53 4.71
N TYR A 300 31.74 2.63 5.26
CA TYR A 300 32.05 2.75 6.68
C TYR A 300 30.79 2.58 7.54
N GLN A 301 29.69 3.27 7.19
CA GLN A 301 28.42 3.09 7.90
C GLN A 301 27.91 1.64 7.81
N LEU A 302 27.98 1.02 6.63
CA LEU A 302 27.57 -0.38 6.44
C LEU A 302 28.43 -1.37 7.25
N LYS A 303 29.74 -1.11 7.40
CA LYS A 303 30.64 -1.91 8.25
C LYS A 303 30.21 -1.85 9.72
N ASN A 304 29.73 -0.68 10.17
CA ASN A 304 29.28 -0.42 11.53
C ASN A 304 27.79 -0.69 11.81
N MET A 305 27.01 -1.16 10.82
CA MET A 305 25.56 -1.41 10.94
C MET A 305 25.15 -2.35 12.08
N LYS A 306 26.03 -3.24 12.57
CA LYS A 306 25.72 -4.07 13.76
C LYS A 306 25.40 -3.21 15.01
N ASN A 307 25.85 -1.96 15.01
CA ASN A 307 25.75 -1.01 16.11
C ASN A 307 24.88 0.22 15.78
N GLN A 308 24.28 0.29 14.58
CA GLN A 308 23.52 1.45 14.10
C GLN A 308 22.17 1.03 13.50
N ASP A 309 21.17 1.91 13.59
CA ASP A 309 19.88 1.71 12.94
C ASP A 309 19.94 2.15 11.46
N ILE A 310 19.34 1.35 10.57
CA ILE A 310 19.15 1.69 9.14
C ILE A 310 18.50 3.06 8.97
N ILE A 311 17.59 3.43 9.88
CA ILE A 311 16.93 4.74 9.88
C ILE A 311 17.94 5.86 10.11
N GLU A 312 18.90 5.65 11.01
CA GLU A 312 19.93 6.63 11.33
C GLU A 312 20.89 6.84 10.16
N VAL A 313 21.38 5.75 9.55
CA VAL A 313 22.21 5.84 8.35
C VAL A 313 21.47 6.58 7.24
N ASN A 314 20.20 6.25 7.00
CA ASN A 314 19.38 6.95 6.01
C ASN A 314 19.19 8.45 6.32
N ARG A 315 19.19 8.86 7.59
CA ARG A 315 19.06 10.27 7.99
C ARG A 315 20.32 11.08 7.65
N LEU A 316 21.50 10.50 7.81
CA LEU A 316 22.77 11.16 7.47
C LEU A 316 22.80 11.64 6.01
N PHE A 317 22.15 10.90 5.11
CA PHE A 317 22.11 11.23 3.69
C PHE A 317 20.82 11.97 3.25
N ASN A 318 19.88 12.27 4.15
CA ASN A 318 18.61 12.89 3.74
C ASN A 318 18.78 14.30 3.15
N ASN A 319 19.78 15.05 3.65
CA ASN A 319 20.07 16.42 3.23
C ASN A 319 20.97 16.49 1.98
N VAL A 320 21.40 15.36 1.44
CA VAL A 320 22.20 15.34 0.20
C VAL A 320 21.29 15.73 -0.96
N GLU A 321 21.63 16.83 -1.63
CA GLU A 321 20.82 17.35 -2.74
C GLU A 321 20.73 16.37 -3.92
N ASN A 322 21.80 15.61 -4.15
CA ASN A 322 21.90 14.67 -5.27
C ASN A 322 20.98 13.43 -5.07
N ASP A 323 19.97 13.31 -5.93
CA ASP A 323 19.03 12.19 -5.95
C ASP A 323 19.70 10.84 -6.20
N GLY A 324 20.75 10.80 -7.03
CA GLY A 324 21.51 9.59 -7.33
C GLY A 324 22.22 9.03 -6.11
N CYS A 325 22.90 9.89 -5.33
CA CYS A 325 23.51 9.50 -4.06
C CYS A 325 22.47 8.91 -3.10
N ARG A 326 21.34 9.60 -2.91
CA ARG A 326 20.26 9.14 -2.02
C ARG A 326 19.67 7.81 -2.48
N LEU A 327 19.56 7.59 -3.79
CA LEU A 327 19.09 6.33 -4.36
C LEU A 327 20.05 5.18 -4.06
N ILE A 328 21.36 5.37 -4.25
CA ILE A 328 22.37 4.35 -3.93
C ILE A 328 22.37 4.00 -2.45
N VAL A 329 22.29 5.01 -1.57
CA VAL A 329 22.16 4.78 -0.12
C VAL A 329 20.90 3.99 0.19
N ALA A 330 19.75 4.37 -0.37
CA ALA A 330 18.51 3.64 -0.15
C ALA A 330 18.58 2.19 -0.66
N LEU A 331 19.26 1.96 -1.78
CA LEU A 331 19.45 0.66 -2.39
C LEU A 331 20.32 -0.25 -1.52
N LEU A 332 21.52 0.22 -1.16
CA LEU A 332 22.50 -0.53 -0.38
C LEU A 332 22.14 -0.65 1.11
N THR A 333 21.16 0.14 1.59
CA THR A 333 20.55 -0.03 2.91
C THR A 333 19.25 -0.85 2.87
N LYS A 334 18.97 -1.53 1.75
CA LYS A 334 17.76 -2.37 1.53
C LYS A 334 16.44 -1.61 1.75
N SER A 335 16.47 -0.29 1.67
CA SER A 335 15.32 0.61 1.84
C SER A 335 14.57 0.81 0.52
N TYR A 336 14.10 -0.29 -0.07
CA TYR A 336 13.53 -0.32 -1.43
C TYR A 336 12.30 0.58 -1.62
N SER A 337 11.46 0.76 -0.58
CA SER A 337 10.33 1.69 -0.66
C SER A 337 10.79 3.15 -0.84
N LYS A 338 11.93 3.51 -0.23
CA LYS A 338 12.57 4.82 -0.39
C LYS A 338 13.24 4.94 -1.77
N CYS A 339 13.76 3.85 -2.33
CA CYS A 339 14.24 3.83 -3.72
C CYS A 339 13.11 4.24 -4.68
N TYR A 340 11.91 3.68 -4.50
CA TYR A 340 10.74 4.04 -5.31
C TYR A 340 10.37 5.51 -5.15
N ASP A 341 10.37 6.03 -3.91
CA ASP A 341 10.14 7.46 -3.68
C ASP A 341 11.12 8.31 -4.48
N ILE A 342 12.42 8.06 -4.32
CA ILE A 342 13.50 8.84 -4.94
C ILE A 342 13.44 8.73 -6.47
N LEU A 343 13.16 7.56 -7.04
CA LEU A 343 13.00 7.40 -8.49
C LEU A 343 11.84 8.25 -9.01
N THR A 344 10.72 8.30 -8.29
CA THR A 344 9.54 9.07 -8.72
C THR A 344 9.66 10.57 -8.50
N THR A 345 10.31 11.03 -7.42
CA THR A 345 10.42 12.46 -7.09
C THR A 345 11.69 13.11 -7.60
N GLY A 346 12.78 12.34 -7.74
CA GLY A 346 14.09 12.83 -8.15
C GLY A 346 14.18 13.18 -9.64
N LYS A 347 15.30 13.74 -10.07
CA LYS A 347 15.52 14.23 -11.46
C LYS A 347 15.88 13.13 -12.46
N PHE A 348 15.20 11.99 -12.42
CA PHE A 348 15.37 10.90 -13.39
C PHE A 348 14.31 10.94 -14.49
N THR A 349 14.68 10.53 -15.71
CA THR A 349 13.74 10.38 -16.82
C THR A 349 12.87 9.14 -16.65
N ILE A 350 11.69 9.11 -17.29
CA ILE A 350 10.83 7.91 -17.24
C ILE A 350 11.50 6.69 -17.89
N VAL A 351 12.35 6.89 -18.89
CA VAL A 351 13.13 5.84 -19.54
C VAL A 351 14.09 5.19 -18.54
N GLU A 352 14.89 6.01 -17.84
CA GLU A 352 15.80 5.53 -16.80
C GLU A 352 15.05 4.81 -15.67
N ILE A 353 13.93 5.37 -15.21
CA ILE A 353 13.10 4.75 -14.17
C ILE A 353 12.58 3.39 -14.65
N PHE A 354 12.14 3.27 -15.89
CA PHE A 354 11.63 2.02 -16.45
C PHE A 354 12.69 0.91 -16.42
N PHE A 355 13.88 1.15 -16.96
CA PHE A 355 14.95 0.14 -16.96
C PHE A 355 15.45 -0.17 -15.55
N PHE A 356 15.59 0.84 -14.69
CA PHE A 356 16.03 0.63 -13.32
C PHE A 356 14.99 -0.14 -12.49
N ALA A 357 13.69 0.13 -12.68
CA ALA A 357 12.62 -0.60 -12.03
C ALA A 357 12.62 -2.08 -12.41
N GLN A 358 12.90 -2.41 -13.67
CA GLN A 358 13.05 -3.81 -14.11
C GLN A 358 14.17 -4.55 -13.39
N LEU A 359 15.31 -3.89 -13.16
CA LEU A 359 16.41 -4.47 -12.40
C LEU A 359 16.06 -4.60 -10.92
N LEU A 360 15.42 -3.58 -10.35
CA LEU A 360 15.07 -3.54 -8.93
C LEU A 360 14.06 -4.63 -8.53
N CYS A 361 13.15 -5.01 -9.45
CA CYS A 361 12.22 -6.12 -9.22
C CYS A 361 12.89 -7.48 -9.10
N LYS A 362 14.11 -7.68 -9.62
CA LYS A 362 14.86 -8.92 -9.40
C LYS A 362 15.25 -9.11 -7.93
N VAL A 363 15.39 -8.01 -7.20
CA VAL A 363 15.91 -7.99 -5.83
C VAL A 363 14.79 -7.90 -4.80
N LYS A 364 13.69 -7.22 -5.12
CA LYS A 364 12.50 -7.18 -4.28
C LYS A 364 11.25 -7.40 -5.11
N THR A 365 10.46 -8.41 -4.71
CA THR A 365 9.12 -8.72 -5.23
C THR A 365 8.05 -7.70 -4.80
N ASP A 366 8.35 -6.39 -4.86
CA ASP A 366 7.28 -5.38 -4.84
C ASP A 366 6.85 -5.09 -6.27
N ASN A 367 5.99 -5.98 -6.77
CA ASN A 367 5.44 -5.96 -8.13
C ASN A 367 4.73 -4.64 -8.45
N ASN A 368 4.24 -3.92 -7.44
CA ASN A 368 3.41 -2.74 -7.67
C ASN A 368 4.16 -1.60 -8.35
N PHE A 369 5.42 -1.38 -7.98
CA PHE A 369 6.17 -0.24 -8.51
C PHE A 369 6.43 -0.39 -10.00
N ILE A 370 6.93 -1.56 -10.43
CA ILE A 370 7.18 -1.82 -11.86
C ILE A 370 5.89 -1.83 -12.66
N LEU A 371 4.81 -2.41 -12.12
CA LEU A 371 3.51 -2.40 -12.77
C LEU A 371 2.97 -0.97 -12.93
N ASP A 372 3.13 -0.11 -11.91
CA ASP A 372 2.73 1.29 -12.02
C ASP A 372 3.54 2.01 -13.11
N VAL A 373 4.87 1.79 -13.20
CA VAL A 373 5.69 2.38 -14.25
C VAL A 373 5.27 1.89 -15.64
N VAL A 374 5.15 0.56 -15.82
CA VAL A 374 4.78 -0.07 -17.10
C VAL A 374 3.41 0.39 -17.57
N PHE A 375 2.39 0.36 -16.70
CA PHE A 375 1.03 0.74 -17.09
C PHE A 375 0.85 2.25 -17.28
N VAL A 376 1.62 3.07 -16.55
CA VAL A 376 1.67 4.52 -16.82
C VAL A 376 2.24 4.77 -18.22
N VAL A 377 3.32 4.08 -18.61
CA VAL A 377 3.91 4.21 -19.96
C VAL A 377 2.99 3.62 -21.04
N ALA A 378 2.45 2.42 -20.83
CA ALA A 378 1.60 1.73 -21.79
C ALA A 378 0.33 2.53 -22.12
N LYS A 379 -0.22 3.26 -21.13
CA LYS A 379 -1.38 4.12 -21.36
C LYS A 379 -1.15 5.20 -22.42
N GLU A 380 0.09 5.65 -22.56
CA GLU A 380 0.50 6.72 -23.49
C GLU A 380 0.88 6.17 -24.87
N PHE A 381 0.92 4.85 -25.04
CA PHE A 381 1.18 4.24 -26.34
C PHE A 381 -0.09 4.27 -27.20
N THR A 382 0.07 4.60 -28.48
CA THR A 382 -1.03 4.62 -29.45
C THR A 382 -1.34 3.23 -29.99
N SER A 383 -0.30 2.41 -30.23
CA SER A 383 -0.44 1.04 -30.75
C SER A 383 -0.72 0.04 -29.63
N THR A 384 -1.82 -0.71 -29.76
CA THR A 384 -2.18 -1.81 -28.85
C THR A 384 -1.12 -2.92 -28.85
N GLU A 385 -0.51 -3.22 -29.99
CA GLU A 385 0.59 -4.20 -30.08
C GLU A 385 1.78 -3.79 -29.20
N ARG A 386 2.21 -2.53 -29.29
CA ARG A 386 3.29 -2.01 -28.45
C ARG A 386 2.95 -2.01 -26.97
N LYS A 387 1.67 -1.79 -26.61
CA LYS A 387 1.20 -1.90 -25.21
C LYS A 387 1.34 -3.33 -24.68
N ILE A 388 0.98 -4.32 -25.49
CA ILE A 388 1.11 -5.72 -25.12
C ILE A 388 2.59 -6.06 -24.92
N MET A 389 3.44 -5.71 -25.88
CA MET A 389 4.87 -6.01 -25.79
C MET A 389 5.56 -5.37 -24.57
N ILE A 390 5.23 -4.12 -24.21
CA ILE A 390 5.81 -3.51 -23.00
C ILE A 390 5.29 -4.16 -21.71
N ILE A 391 4.03 -4.60 -21.68
CA ILE A 391 3.45 -5.33 -20.53
C ILE A 391 4.08 -6.72 -20.43
N ASP A 392 4.30 -7.41 -21.55
CA ASP A 392 4.94 -8.73 -21.56
C ASP A 392 6.44 -8.68 -21.22
N SER A 393 7.10 -7.52 -21.37
CA SER A 393 8.51 -7.34 -20.99
C SER A 393 8.83 -7.56 -19.49
N ILE A 394 7.79 -7.62 -18.65
CA ILE A 394 7.88 -7.87 -17.21
C ILE A 394 7.33 -9.23 -16.77
N LYS A 395 6.92 -10.09 -17.72
CA LYS A 395 6.31 -11.40 -17.45
C LYS A 395 7.15 -12.29 -16.53
N ASP A 396 8.46 -12.35 -16.78
CA ASP A 396 9.39 -13.18 -16.00
C ASP A 396 9.91 -12.49 -14.72
N LYS A 397 9.52 -11.22 -14.50
CA LYS A 397 10.01 -10.38 -13.38
C LYS A 397 8.97 -10.19 -12.28
N VAL A 398 7.70 -10.47 -12.57
CA VAL A 398 6.58 -10.21 -11.68
C VAL A 398 5.96 -11.52 -11.22
N GLU A 399 6.00 -11.76 -9.91
CA GLU A 399 5.32 -12.90 -9.30
C GLU A 399 3.79 -12.77 -9.48
N ASN A 400 3.09 -13.88 -9.75
CA ASN A 400 1.65 -13.87 -10.05
C ASN A 400 1.27 -12.91 -11.19
N TYR A 401 2.12 -12.79 -12.21
CA TYR A 401 1.96 -11.89 -13.37
C TYR A 401 0.52 -11.77 -13.87
N LYS A 402 -0.17 -12.89 -14.12
CA LYS A 402 -1.54 -12.88 -14.65
C LYS A 402 -2.56 -12.18 -13.73
N GLU A 403 -2.43 -12.36 -12.40
CA GLU A 403 -3.30 -11.69 -11.43
C GLU A 403 -3.01 -10.19 -11.40
N SER A 404 -1.73 -9.84 -11.26
CA SER A 404 -1.34 -8.45 -11.11
C SER A 404 -1.60 -7.64 -12.38
N VAL A 405 -1.38 -8.21 -13.56
CA VAL A 405 -1.73 -7.57 -14.84
C VAL A 405 -3.24 -7.37 -14.94
N ALA A 406 -4.06 -8.35 -14.58
CA ALA A 406 -5.52 -8.20 -14.61
C ALA A 406 -6.01 -7.06 -13.70
N GLU A 407 -5.47 -6.95 -12.48
CA GLU A 407 -5.77 -5.82 -11.59
C GLU A 407 -5.37 -4.47 -12.19
N TYR A 408 -4.19 -4.41 -12.82
CA TYR A 408 -3.66 -3.17 -13.40
C TYR A 408 -4.37 -2.75 -14.69
N ILE A 409 -4.84 -3.70 -15.51
CA ILE A 409 -5.73 -3.45 -16.65
C ILE A 409 -6.96 -2.66 -16.19
N VAL A 410 -7.62 -3.14 -15.14
CA VAL A 410 -8.81 -2.47 -14.57
C VAL A 410 -8.42 -1.13 -13.93
N LYS A 411 -7.31 -1.07 -13.19
CA LYS A 411 -6.83 0.14 -12.50
C LYS A 411 -6.50 1.30 -13.45
N TYR A 412 -5.97 0.98 -14.63
CA TYR A 412 -5.55 1.97 -15.64
C TYR A 412 -6.54 2.12 -16.82
N SER A 413 -7.57 1.29 -16.86
CA SER A 413 -8.60 1.24 -17.90
C SER A 413 -8.03 1.01 -19.31
N ILE A 414 -6.99 0.17 -19.40
CA ILE A 414 -6.36 -0.21 -20.68
C ILE A 414 -7.02 -1.51 -21.15
N PHE A 415 -8.26 -1.43 -21.61
CA PHE A 415 -9.01 -2.63 -22.03
C PHE A 415 -8.86 -2.95 -23.51
N ASP A 416 -8.20 -2.10 -24.30
CA ASP A 416 -7.94 -2.36 -25.71
C ASP A 416 -7.01 -3.59 -25.90
N ILE A 417 -6.09 -3.82 -24.98
CA ILE A 417 -5.15 -4.96 -25.00
C ILE A 417 -5.80 -6.33 -24.73
N ILE A 418 -7.02 -6.36 -24.17
CA ILE A 418 -7.80 -7.61 -24.04
C ILE A 418 -8.76 -7.82 -25.21
N GLY A 419 -8.74 -6.94 -26.22
CA GLY A 419 -9.49 -7.14 -27.45
C GLY A 419 -10.89 -6.52 -27.49
N LEU A 420 -11.27 -5.66 -26.54
CA LEU A 420 -12.61 -5.02 -26.54
C LEU A 420 -12.96 -4.34 -27.87
N ASN A 421 -11.96 -3.85 -28.61
CA ASN A 421 -12.17 -3.17 -29.89
C ASN A 421 -12.00 -4.09 -31.12
N ASN A 422 -11.36 -5.26 -30.98
CA ASN A 422 -10.88 -6.08 -32.12
C ASN A 422 -11.50 -7.49 -32.18
N ARG A 423 -12.50 -7.80 -31.33
CA ARG A 423 -13.22 -9.10 -31.30
C ARG A 423 -12.35 -10.35 -31.08
N MET A 424 -11.08 -10.18 -30.73
CA MET A 424 -10.13 -11.25 -30.42
C MET A 424 -9.32 -10.85 -29.20
N CYS A 425 -9.18 -11.75 -28.21
CA CYS A 425 -8.34 -11.49 -27.06
C CYS A 425 -6.87 -11.44 -27.51
N LEU A 426 -6.24 -10.27 -27.39
CA LEU A 426 -4.86 -10.05 -27.84
C LEU A 426 -3.81 -10.44 -26.79
N LEU A 427 -4.24 -10.53 -25.52
CA LEU A 427 -3.47 -11.09 -24.40
C LEU A 427 -3.96 -12.51 -24.07
N ASP A 428 -3.25 -13.19 -23.18
CA ASP A 428 -3.64 -14.51 -22.65
C ASP A 428 -5.09 -14.51 -22.13
N ILE A 429 -5.91 -15.45 -22.62
CA ILE A 429 -7.33 -15.63 -22.27
C ILE A 429 -7.53 -15.71 -20.75
N GLU A 430 -6.57 -16.28 -20.02
CA GLU A 430 -6.65 -16.38 -18.57
C GLU A 430 -6.62 -15.01 -17.88
N ILE A 431 -5.86 -14.04 -18.41
CA ILE A 431 -5.85 -12.66 -17.93
C ILE A 431 -7.23 -12.03 -18.18
N GLY A 432 -7.81 -12.25 -19.36
CA GLY A 432 -9.18 -11.83 -19.69
C GLY A 432 -10.21 -12.35 -18.68
N LYS A 433 -10.18 -13.65 -18.36
CA LYS A 433 -11.06 -14.27 -17.35
C LYS A 433 -10.89 -13.64 -15.96
N ARG A 434 -9.66 -13.33 -15.54
CA ARG A 434 -9.39 -12.65 -14.26
C ARG A 434 -9.94 -11.22 -14.25
N VAL A 435 -9.76 -10.47 -15.34
CA VAL A 435 -10.35 -9.13 -15.51
C VAL A 435 -11.89 -9.20 -15.39
N ALA A 436 -12.52 -10.19 -16.02
CA ALA A 436 -13.97 -10.42 -15.91
C ALA A 436 -14.41 -10.59 -14.44
N ASN A 437 -13.70 -11.42 -13.68
CA ASN A 437 -13.99 -11.64 -12.27
C ASN A 437 -13.84 -10.38 -11.41
N ILE A 438 -12.84 -9.53 -11.70
CA ILE A 438 -12.64 -8.26 -11.01
C ILE A 438 -13.78 -7.28 -11.34
N LEU A 439 -14.17 -7.18 -12.61
CA LEU A 439 -15.26 -6.30 -13.06
C LEU A 439 -16.62 -6.75 -12.50
N LYS A 440 -16.87 -8.06 -12.42
CA LYS A 440 -18.06 -8.64 -11.78
C LYS A 440 -18.20 -8.17 -10.33
N LYS A 441 -17.11 -8.16 -9.55
CA LYS A 441 -17.10 -7.64 -8.17
C LYS A 441 -17.35 -6.13 -8.12
N LYS A 442 -16.86 -5.36 -9.11
CA LYS A 442 -17.05 -3.91 -9.20
C LYS A 442 -18.42 -3.48 -9.76
N LYS A 443 -19.25 -4.43 -10.21
CA LYS A 443 -20.55 -4.17 -10.87
C LYS A 443 -20.44 -3.31 -12.15
N ASP A 444 -19.30 -3.36 -12.85
CA ASP A 444 -19.13 -2.64 -14.13
C ASP A 444 -19.70 -3.49 -15.29
N ARG A 445 -21.02 -3.45 -15.43
CA ARG A 445 -21.79 -4.34 -16.31
C ARG A 445 -21.49 -4.17 -17.80
N ARG A 446 -21.21 -2.93 -18.25
CA ARG A 446 -21.00 -2.62 -19.67
C ARG A 446 -19.75 -3.32 -20.21
N ILE A 447 -18.62 -3.12 -19.52
CA ILE A 447 -17.34 -3.70 -19.92
C ILE A 447 -17.39 -5.23 -19.75
N LEU A 448 -18.10 -5.71 -18.73
CA LEU A 448 -18.28 -7.13 -18.46
C LEU A 448 -19.01 -7.86 -19.60
N ILE A 449 -20.08 -7.27 -20.16
CA ILE A 449 -20.81 -7.85 -21.30
C ILE A 449 -19.91 -7.94 -22.53
N GLN A 450 -19.18 -6.87 -22.86
CA GLN A 450 -18.26 -6.86 -24.00
C GLN A 450 -17.12 -7.87 -23.83
N LEU A 451 -16.65 -8.07 -22.60
CA LEU A 451 -15.57 -9.00 -22.29
C LEU A 451 -16.07 -10.46 -22.33
N TYR A 452 -17.25 -10.76 -21.80
CA TYR A 452 -17.80 -12.11 -21.93
C TYR A 452 -18.14 -12.47 -23.38
N TYR A 453 -18.57 -11.50 -24.20
CA TYR A 453 -18.70 -11.70 -25.65
C TYR A 453 -17.40 -12.18 -26.29
N LEU A 454 -16.24 -11.68 -25.85
CA LEU A 454 -14.92 -12.15 -26.32
C LEU A 454 -14.54 -13.54 -25.78
N LEU A 455 -15.05 -13.92 -24.60
CA LEU A 455 -14.74 -15.20 -23.95
C LEU A 455 -15.71 -16.33 -24.34
N ASP A 456 -16.72 -16.05 -25.16
CA ASP A 456 -17.76 -16.97 -25.64
C ASP A 456 -18.55 -17.65 -24.51
N ASP A 457 -18.84 -16.91 -23.43
CA ASP A 457 -19.59 -17.40 -22.26
C ASP A 457 -21.09 -17.06 -22.38
N GLU A 458 -21.80 -17.84 -23.19
CA GLU A 458 -23.15 -17.53 -23.67
C GLU A 458 -24.21 -17.36 -22.56
N GLU A 459 -24.25 -18.26 -21.56
CA GLU A 459 -25.27 -18.20 -20.49
C GLU A 459 -25.14 -16.93 -19.64
N LEU A 460 -23.91 -16.61 -19.21
CA LEU A 460 -23.64 -15.42 -18.40
C LEU A 460 -23.89 -14.11 -19.15
N ILE A 461 -23.65 -14.08 -20.47
CA ILE A 461 -23.95 -12.91 -21.30
C ILE A 461 -25.46 -12.67 -21.34
N ILE A 462 -26.25 -13.71 -21.60
CA ILE A 462 -27.71 -13.60 -21.70
C ILE A 462 -28.30 -13.10 -20.39
N ASP A 463 -27.85 -13.63 -19.25
CA ASP A 463 -28.31 -13.17 -17.93
C ASP A 463 -27.97 -11.70 -17.69
N LEU A 464 -26.74 -11.28 -17.98
CA LEU A 464 -26.31 -9.89 -17.83
C LEU A 464 -27.02 -8.94 -18.79
N LEU A 465 -27.30 -9.38 -20.02
CA LEU A 465 -28.08 -8.61 -21.00
C LEU A 465 -29.52 -8.44 -20.51
N ASN A 466 -30.16 -9.51 -20.01
CA ASN A 466 -31.52 -9.46 -19.47
C ASN A 466 -31.64 -8.49 -18.28
N GLU A 467 -30.69 -8.55 -17.34
CA GLU A 467 -30.62 -7.60 -16.23
C GLU A 467 -30.44 -6.16 -16.73
N SER A 468 -29.49 -5.94 -17.64
CA SER A 468 -29.17 -4.61 -18.16
C SER A 468 -30.35 -4.01 -18.93
N MET A 469 -30.99 -4.79 -19.79
CA MET A 469 -32.17 -4.38 -20.56
C MET A 469 -33.35 -4.05 -19.63
N SER A 470 -33.57 -4.85 -18.58
CA SER A 470 -34.59 -4.59 -17.57
C SER A 470 -34.33 -3.26 -16.84
N GLU A 471 -33.09 -3.00 -16.45
CA GLU A 471 -32.68 -1.75 -15.79
C GLU A 471 -32.84 -0.53 -16.71
N LEU A 472 -32.49 -0.65 -17.99
CA LEU A 472 -32.70 0.41 -18.99
C LEU A 472 -34.19 0.79 -19.09
N ILE A 473 -35.07 -0.22 -19.11
CA ILE A 473 -36.51 0.01 -19.15
C ILE A 473 -36.99 0.69 -17.86
N LEU A 474 -36.63 0.16 -16.69
CA LEU A 474 -37.06 0.69 -15.41
C LEU A 474 -36.53 2.11 -15.14
N SER A 475 -35.36 2.46 -15.64
CA SER A 475 -34.73 3.79 -15.49
C SER A 475 -35.12 4.83 -16.56
N ASN A 476 -35.91 4.46 -17.59
CA ASN A 476 -36.22 5.31 -18.76
C ASN A 476 -34.99 5.73 -19.59
N ASN A 477 -33.88 4.98 -19.54
CA ASN A 477 -32.63 5.36 -20.20
C ASN A 477 -32.43 4.65 -21.56
N TYR A 478 -33.44 4.71 -22.42
CA TYR A 478 -33.49 3.90 -23.65
C TYR A 478 -32.36 4.21 -24.66
N LYS A 479 -31.77 5.42 -24.62
CA LYS A 479 -30.68 5.81 -25.53
C LYS A 479 -29.43 4.94 -25.38
N LYS A 480 -29.21 4.31 -24.23
CA LYS A 480 -28.09 3.39 -24.02
C LYS A 480 -28.27 2.03 -24.69
N TYR A 481 -29.47 1.70 -25.17
CA TYR A 481 -29.72 0.46 -25.91
C TYR A 481 -28.87 0.36 -27.18
N TYR A 482 -28.69 1.48 -27.91
CA TYR A 482 -27.90 1.52 -29.15
C TYR A 482 -26.43 1.09 -28.94
N GLU A 483 -25.90 1.21 -27.73
CA GLU A 483 -24.54 0.74 -27.41
C GLU A 483 -24.44 -0.79 -27.27
N LEU A 484 -25.57 -1.48 -27.10
CA LEU A 484 -25.67 -2.93 -26.88
C LEU A 484 -26.39 -3.66 -28.03
N GLU A 485 -26.97 -2.92 -28.97
CA GLU A 485 -27.85 -3.43 -30.03
C GLU A 485 -27.21 -4.59 -30.82
N GLU A 486 -25.95 -4.45 -31.24
CA GLU A 486 -25.24 -5.48 -32.01
C GLU A 486 -25.07 -6.78 -31.20
N ILE A 487 -24.74 -6.67 -29.91
CA ILE A 487 -24.55 -7.82 -29.02
C ILE A 487 -25.89 -8.50 -28.76
N VAL A 488 -26.93 -7.71 -28.49
CA VAL A 488 -28.30 -8.20 -28.29
C VAL A 488 -28.79 -8.93 -29.53
N GLU A 489 -28.60 -8.36 -30.72
CA GLU A 489 -29.03 -8.98 -31.98
C GLU A 489 -28.30 -10.30 -32.26
N TYR A 490 -27.00 -10.35 -32.01
CA TYR A 490 -26.20 -11.56 -32.18
C TYR A 490 -26.72 -12.72 -31.31
N PHE A 491 -26.93 -12.50 -30.01
CA PHE A 491 -27.41 -13.55 -29.09
C PHE A 491 -28.92 -13.84 -29.23
N SER A 492 -29.74 -12.84 -29.58
CA SER A 492 -31.14 -13.04 -29.95
C SER A 492 -31.32 -14.04 -31.10
N ASN A 493 -30.35 -14.14 -32.01
CA ASN A 493 -30.42 -15.05 -33.15
C ASN A 493 -29.78 -16.41 -32.87
N ARG A 494 -28.62 -16.44 -32.19
CA ARG A 494 -27.82 -17.66 -32.00
C ARG A 494 -28.24 -18.50 -30.79
N SER A 495 -28.72 -17.86 -29.72
CA SER A 495 -28.92 -18.53 -28.44
C SER A 495 -30.15 -19.41 -28.36
N LYS A 496 -30.23 -20.23 -27.30
CA LYS A 496 -31.37 -21.11 -27.01
C LYS A 496 -31.72 -21.06 -25.52
N GLY A 497 -32.96 -21.39 -25.19
CA GLY A 497 -33.42 -21.52 -23.80
C GLY A 497 -34.14 -20.27 -23.25
N ARG A 498 -34.44 -20.33 -21.95
CA ARG A 498 -35.29 -19.36 -21.23
C ARG A 498 -34.75 -17.93 -21.28
N GLY A 499 -33.44 -17.75 -21.07
CA GLY A 499 -32.82 -16.43 -21.08
C GLY A 499 -32.94 -15.70 -22.42
N LYS A 500 -32.89 -16.42 -23.55
CA LYS A 500 -33.09 -15.86 -24.90
C LYS A 500 -34.51 -15.32 -25.08
N GLU A 501 -35.51 -16.06 -24.60
CA GLU A 501 -36.91 -15.65 -24.69
C GLU A 501 -37.15 -14.35 -23.92
N ILE A 502 -36.60 -14.25 -22.72
CA ILE A 502 -36.62 -13.01 -21.92
C ILE A 502 -35.93 -11.87 -22.67
N LEU A 503 -34.77 -12.12 -23.29
CA LEU A 503 -34.03 -11.10 -24.04
C LEU A 503 -34.83 -10.54 -25.22
N ASN A 504 -35.50 -11.43 -25.97
CA ASN A 504 -36.34 -11.04 -27.10
C ASN A 504 -37.58 -10.24 -26.65
N ILE A 505 -38.19 -10.61 -25.53
CA ILE A 505 -39.28 -9.86 -24.91
C ILE A 505 -38.82 -8.45 -24.54
N LEU A 506 -37.69 -8.34 -23.82
CA LEU A 506 -37.13 -7.06 -23.40
C LEU A 506 -36.72 -6.19 -24.59
N ARG A 507 -36.17 -6.79 -25.66
CA ARG A 507 -35.87 -6.09 -26.94
C ARG A 507 -37.14 -5.50 -27.54
N GLY A 508 -38.21 -6.28 -27.65
CA GLY A 508 -39.50 -5.80 -28.14
C GLY A 508 -40.06 -4.64 -27.30
N PHE A 509 -39.92 -4.73 -25.97
CA PHE A 509 -40.35 -3.65 -25.07
C PHE A 509 -39.55 -2.37 -25.25
N ILE A 510 -38.22 -2.45 -25.36
CA ILE A 510 -37.39 -1.26 -25.59
C ILE A 510 -37.76 -0.59 -26.92
N MET A 511 -37.93 -1.37 -28.00
CA MET A 511 -38.32 -0.82 -29.31
C MET A 511 -39.66 -0.07 -29.24
N PHE A 512 -40.64 -0.63 -28.54
CA PHE A 512 -41.92 0.04 -28.29
C PHE A 512 -41.77 1.31 -27.44
N LEU A 513 -40.95 1.27 -26.38
CA LEU A 513 -40.76 2.40 -25.47
C LEU A 513 -40.00 3.57 -26.11
N ILE A 514 -39.09 3.30 -27.07
CA ILE A 514 -38.39 4.33 -27.85
C ILE A 514 -39.37 5.05 -28.78
N ASN A 515 -40.28 4.32 -29.43
CA ASN A 515 -41.25 4.89 -30.37
C ASN A 515 -42.65 4.26 -30.18
N PRO A 516 -43.47 4.77 -29.24
CA PRO A 516 -44.75 4.15 -28.90
C PRO A 516 -45.77 4.26 -30.04
N THR A 517 -45.99 3.15 -30.76
CA THR A 517 -46.98 3.03 -31.84
C THR A 517 -47.76 1.73 -31.71
N ASP A 518 -48.94 1.64 -32.31
CA ASP A 518 -49.81 0.45 -32.16
C ASP A 518 -49.20 -0.75 -32.87
N GLU A 519 -48.55 -0.50 -34.00
CA GLU A 519 -47.82 -1.52 -34.76
C GLU A 519 -46.70 -2.12 -33.90
N LEU A 520 -45.91 -1.29 -33.22
CA LEU A 520 -44.86 -1.78 -32.33
C LEU A 520 -45.42 -2.44 -31.07
N LEU A 521 -46.52 -1.94 -30.52
CA LEU A 521 -47.20 -2.58 -29.39
C LEU A 521 -47.68 -3.98 -29.77
N ARG A 522 -48.31 -4.15 -30.93
CA ARG A 522 -48.77 -5.45 -31.45
C ARG A 522 -47.61 -6.40 -31.78
N ARG A 523 -46.44 -5.87 -32.12
CA ARG A 523 -45.20 -6.65 -32.34
C ARG A 523 -44.50 -7.07 -31.05
N THR A 524 -44.85 -6.50 -29.90
CA THR A 524 -44.34 -7.01 -28.63
C THR A 524 -44.94 -8.39 -28.33
N MET A 525 -44.23 -9.23 -27.57
CA MET A 525 -44.73 -10.53 -27.14
C MET A 525 -45.69 -10.44 -25.94
N LEU A 526 -46.24 -9.24 -25.70
CA LEU A 526 -47.10 -8.93 -24.56
C LEU A 526 -48.46 -9.63 -24.66
N PHE A 527 -48.87 -10.05 -25.86
CA PHE A 527 -50.15 -10.72 -26.12
C PHE A 527 -50.02 -12.20 -26.51
N ASP A 528 -48.80 -12.76 -26.48
CA ASP A 528 -48.56 -14.17 -26.80
C ASP A 528 -48.69 -15.03 -25.54
N GLU A 529 -49.79 -15.78 -25.43
CA GLU A 529 -50.08 -16.64 -24.27
C GLU A 529 -48.98 -17.68 -24.01
N SER A 530 -48.27 -18.13 -25.06
CA SER A 530 -47.16 -19.08 -24.92
C SER A 530 -45.94 -18.47 -24.20
N LYS A 531 -45.88 -17.15 -24.07
CA LYS A 531 -44.76 -16.40 -23.49
C LYS A 531 -45.03 -15.89 -22.07
N PHE A 532 -46.22 -16.13 -21.51
CA PHE A 532 -46.62 -15.57 -20.22
C PHE A 532 -45.70 -15.98 -19.06
N ILE A 533 -45.17 -17.22 -19.09
CA ILE A 533 -44.20 -17.71 -18.09
C ILE A 533 -42.94 -16.83 -18.03
N TYR A 534 -42.49 -16.28 -19.17
CA TYR A 534 -41.33 -15.40 -19.23
C TYR A 534 -41.66 -13.96 -18.83
N LEU A 535 -42.92 -13.53 -19.05
CA LEU A 535 -43.39 -12.22 -18.61
C LEU A 535 -43.43 -12.11 -17.07
N GLU A 536 -43.68 -13.21 -16.37
CA GLU A 536 -43.61 -13.26 -14.90
C GLU A 536 -42.21 -12.94 -14.36
N ASP A 537 -41.14 -13.43 -15.02
CA ASP A 537 -39.75 -13.19 -14.61
C ASP A 537 -39.36 -11.70 -14.67
N VAL A 538 -40.04 -10.93 -15.54
CA VAL A 538 -39.79 -9.49 -15.75
C VAL A 538 -40.99 -8.63 -15.38
N LYS A 539 -41.79 -9.07 -14.40
CA LYS A 539 -43.05 -8.44 -14.00
C LYS A 539 -43.01 -6.91 -13.86
N LEU A 540 -41.99 -6.35 -13.21
CA LEU A 540 -41.87 -4.90 -12.99
C LEU A 540 -41.71 -4.12 -14.32
N VAL A 541 -40.98 -4.71 -15.26
CA VAL A 541 -40.81 -4.15 -16.61
C VAL A 541 -42.15 -4.16 -17.35
N VAL A 542 -42.88 -5.28 -17.27
CA VAL A 542 -44.18 -5.46 -17.92
C VAL A 542 -45.21 -4.45 -17.39
N GLU A 543 -45.26 -4.22 -16.08
CA GLU A 543 -46.15 -3.21 -15.48
C GLU A 543 -45.90 -1.82 -16.07
N LYS A 544 -44.63 -1.44 -16.21
CA LYS A 544 -44.24 -0.16 -16.79
C LYS A 544 -44.62 -0.03 -18.27
N VAL A 545 -44.39 -1.07 -19.06
CA VAL A 545 -44.79 -1.11 -20.48
C VAL A 545 -46.30 -0.99 -20.62
N ILE A 546 -47.07 -1.66 -19.76
CA ILE A 546 -48.53 -1.63 -19.82
C ILE A 546 -49.08 -0.24 -19.48
N ILE A 547 -48.51 0.47 -18.51
CA ILE A 547 -48.91 1.85 -18.21
C ILE A 547 -48.80 2.74 -19.46
N ILE A 548 -47.71 2.61 -20.22
CA ILE A 548 -47.49 3.40 -21.45
C ILE A 548 -48.42 2.92 -22.57
N ALA A 549 -48.64 1.60 -22.70
CA ALA A 549 -49.58 1.04 -23.65
C ALA A 549 -51.03 1.50 -23.38
N CYS A 550 -51.46 1.57 -22.12
CA CYS A 550 -52.79 2.08 -21.74
C CYS A 550 -53.01 3.52 -22.23
N LYS A 551 -52.01 4.39 -22.06
CA LYS A 551 -52.06 5.78 -22.53
C LYS A 551 -52.18 5.88 -24.05
N LEU A 552 -51.43 5.05 -24.78
CA LEU A 552 -51.49 4.97 -26.24
C LEU A 552 -52.85 4.47 -26.74
N ILE A 553 -53.38 3.40 -26.13
CA ILE A 553 -54.69 2.84 -26.49
C ILE A 553 -55.80 3.85 -26.21
N LYS A 554 -55.72 4.60 -25.11
CA LYS A 554 -56.69 5.67 -24.79
C LYS A 554 -56.67 6.78 -25.82
N SER A 555 -55.48 7.26 -26.21
CA SER A 555 -55.38 8.35 -27.19
C SER A 555 -55.91 7.96 -28.58
N LYS A 556 -55.84 6.68 -28.94
CA LYS A 556 -56.30 6.16 -30.24
C LYS A 556 -57.65 5.44 -30.23
N ARG A 557 -58.25 5.25 -29.05
CA ARG A 557 -59.54 4.57 -28.84
C ARG A 557 -59.61 3.14 -29.41
N GLU A 558 -58.53 2.38 -29.27
CA GLU A 558 -58.41 1.00 -29.78
C GLU A 558 -59.08 -0.05 -28.86
N LYS A 559 -60.34 -0.39 -29.15
CA LYS A 559 -61.19 -1.26 -28.30
C LYS A 559 -60.75 -2.72 -28.21
N GLU A 560 -60.08 -3.24 -29.24
CA GLU A 560 -59.65 -4.64 -29.25
C GLU A 560 -58.40 -4.83 -28.39
N LEU A 561 -57.45 -3.89 -28.47
CA LEU A 561 -56.24 -3.88 -27.64
C LEU A 561 -56.56 -3.64 -26.16
N SER A 562 -57.58 -2.84 -25.85
CA SER A 562 -58.01 -2.64 -24.45
C SER A 562 -58.48 -3.94 -23.81
N LYS A 563 -59.31 -4.73 -24.52
CA LYS A 563 -59.76 -6.06 -24.07
C LYS A 563 -58.60 -7.03 -23.88
N ASN A 564 -57.65 -7.05 -24.82
CA ASN A 564 -56.48 -7.93 -24.75
C ASN A 564 -55.55 -7.57 -23.59
N ILE A 565 -55.31 -6.28 -23.33
CA ILE A 565 -54.56 -5.86 -22.13
C ILE A 565 -55.31 -6.30 -20.88
N ILE A 566 -56.63 -6.06 -20.74
CA ILE A 566 -57.37 -6.45 -19.54
C ILE A 566 -57.30 -7.97 -19.29
N LYS A 567 -57.41 -8.80 -20.33
CA LYS A 567 -57.23 -10.26 -20.26
C LYS A 567 -55.83 -10.64 -19.77
N LEU A 568 -54.79 -10.00 -20.31
CA LEU A 568 -53.42 -10.19 -19.85
C LEU A 568 -53.25 -9.78 -18.37
N CYS A 569 -53.88 -8.69 -17.96
CA CYS A 569 -53.78 -8.16 -16.59
C CYS A 569 -54.47 -9.04 -15.55
N THR A 570 -55.48 -9.80 -15.96
CA THR A 570 -56.13 -10.79 -15.10
C THR A 570 -55.25 -12.02 -14.91
N TYR A 571 -54.38 -12.33 -15.87
CA TYR A 571 -53.43 -13.43 -15.80
C TYR A 571 -52.16 -13.09 -15.00
N LEU A 572 -51.52 -11.95 -15.32
CA LEU A 572 -50.31 -11.49 -14.64
C LEU A 572 -50.71 -10.62 -13.44
N TYR A 573 -50.77 -11.19 -12.22
CA TYR A 573 -51.13 -10.48 -10.98
C TYR A 573 -50.40 -9.12 -10.84
N LYS A 574 -51.13 -8.00 -10.74
CA LYS A 574 -50.56 -6.64 -10.87
C LYS A 574 -50.45 -5.85 -9.58
N GLY A 575 -49.37 -5.06 -9.45
CA GLY A 575 -49.25 -4.00 -8.44
C GLY A 575 -50.30 -2.90 -8.57
N LYS A 576 -50.52 -2.15 -7.48
CA LYS A 576 -51.61 -1.15 -7.34
C LYS A 576 -51.62 -0.06 -8.41
N GLU A 577 -50.45 0.40 -8.85
CA GLU A 577 -50.35 1.50 -9.84
C GLU A 577 -50.84 1.08 -11.23
N CYS A 578 -50.45 -0.11 -11.69
CA CYS A 578 -50.90 -0.59 -12.99
C CYS A 578 -52.41 -0.87 -13.00
N ALA A 579 -52.96 -1.40 -11.89
CA ALA A 579 -54.40 -1.63 -11.73
C ALA A 579 -55.22 -0.32 -11.78
N ARG A 580 -54.68 0.76 -11.20
CA ARG A 580 -55.28 2.10 -11.29
C ARG A 580 -55.29 2.60 -12.73
N GLU A 581 -54.15 2.55 -13.42
CA GLU A 581 -54.04 3.08 -14.79
C GLU A 581 -54.95 2.33 -15.79
N ILE A 582 -55.11 1.01 -15.62
CA ILE A 582 -56.05 0.22 -16.43
C ILE A 582 -57.49 0.68 -16.17
N SER A 583 -57.85 0.89 -14.90
CA SER A 583 -59.19 1.35 -14.53
C SER A 583 -59.49 2.74 -15.10
N GLU A 584 -58.53 3.66 -15.02
CA GLU A 584 -58.68 5.05 -15.49
C GLU A 584 -58.56 5.21 -17.02
N CYS A 585 -57.81 4.33 -17.70
CA CYS A 585 -57.55 4.49 -19.13
C CYS A 585 -58.36 3.57 -20.05
N LEU A 586 -58.65 2.34 -19.61
CA LEU A 586 -59.17 1.30 -20.50
C LEU A 586 -60.64 0.93 -20.23
N ILE A 587 -61.13 1.07 -19.00
CA ILE A 587 -62.54 0.78 -18.68
C ILE A 587 -63.48 1.77 -19.40
N GLU A 588 -63.07 3.02 -19.59
CA GLU A 588 -63.85 4.05 -20.32
C GLU A 588 -63.99 3.76 -21.83
N LEU A 589 -63.22 2.82 -22.40
CA LEU A 589 -63.19 2.52 -23.84
C LEU A 589 -63.97 1.27 -24.24
N ILE A 590 -64.32 0.43 -23.27
CA ILE A 590 -65.14 -0.78 -23.46
C ILE A 590 -66.60 -0.38 -23.39
#